data_AF-A0A1H8E4S6-F1
#
_entry.id   AF-A0A1H8E4S6-F1
#
_cell.length_a   1.000
_cell.length_b   1.000
_cell.length_c   1.000
_cell.angle_alpha   90.00
_cell.angle_beta   90.00
_cell.angle_gamma   90.00
#
_symmetry.space_group_name_H-M   'P 1'
#
loop_
_entity.id
_entity.type
_entity.pdbx_description
1 polymer ?
#
loop_
_entity_poly.entity_id
_entity_poly.type
_entity_poly.pdbx_seq_one_letter_code
_entity_poly.pdbx_strand_id
1 'polypeptide(L)'
;MHLKKWSLIYPGDGSKPTLAPIYDVLSTVPYIPADAMALSLGAERSFKALAAPRWRAFANRARLPEPAVLKAVVETIALVNEHWWHLPERDVIPARVLERIDEHVKVMTPILNSCAEK
;
A
#
# COMPACT_ATOMS: atom_id res chain seq x y z
N MET A 1 3.95 7.85 4.44
CA MET A 1 4.61 7.06 5.51
C MET A 1 6.07 7.48 5.62
N HIS A 2 6.56 7.95 6.76
CA HIS A 2 7.97 8.33 6.99
C HIS A 2 8.61 7.43 8.06
N LEU A 3 9.94 7.48 8.23
CA LEU A 3 10.69 6.55 9.10
C LEU A 3 10.12 6.45 10.53
N LYS A 4 9.65 7.56 11.12
CA LYS A 4 9.07 7.56 12.49
C LYS A 4 7.76 6.80 12.67
N LYS A 5 7.08 6.35 11.59
CA LYS A 5 5.89 5.47 11.72
C LYS A 5 6.21 3.98 11.64
N TRP A 6 7.49 3.63 11.71
CA TRP A 6 7.96 2.26 11.90
C TRP A 6 8.56 2.12 13.29
N SER A 7 8.12 1.11 14.04
CA SER A 7 8.62 0.80 15.37
C SER A 7 8.93 -0.68 15.51
N LEU A 8 9.75 -1.00 16.51
CA LEU A 8 10.04 -2.37 16.91
C LEU A 8 9.48 -2.62 18.31
N ILE A 9 8.97 -3.82 18.53
CA ILE A 9 8.63 -4.34 19.85
C ILE A 9 9.75 -5.28 20.28
N TYR A 10 10.14 -5.21 21.54
CA TYR A 10 11.17 -6.04 22.15
C TYR A 10 10.53 -7.00 23.15
N PRO A 11 10.03 -8.17 22.71
CA PRO A 11 9.41 -9.15 23.58
C PRO A 11 10.43 -9.90 24.46
N GLY A 12 9.94 -10.52 25.54
CA GLY A 12 10.75 -11.39 26.40
C GLY A 12 11.88 -10.66 27.10
N ASP A 13 13.11 -11.14 26.92
CA ASP A 13 14.33 -10.55 27.49
C ASP A 13 14.81 -9.29 26.75
N GLY A 14 14.12 -8.89 25.67
CA GLY A 14 14.41 -7.69 24.91
C GLY A 14 15.61 -7.81 23.96
N SER A 15 16.14 -9.01 23.70
CA SER A 15 17.29 -9.20 22.80
C SER A 15 16.92 -9.39 21.32
N LYS A 16 15.65 -9.73 21.03
CA LYS A 16 15.18 -10.04 19.67
C LYS A 16 14.01 -9.14 19.28
N PRO A 17 14.27 -8.02 18.57
CA PRO A 17 13.19 -7.15 18.13
C PRO A 17 12.30 -7.81 17.07
N THR A 18 11.03 -7.44 17.09
CA THR A 18 10.05 -7.74 16.05
C THR A 18 9.42 -6.44 15.53
N LEU A 19 8.91 -6.43 14.30
CA LEU A 19 8.15 -5.28 13.81
C LEU A 19 6.90 -5.08 14.65
N ALA A 20 6.65 -3.84 15.07
CA ALA A 20 5.38 -3.48 15.68
C ALA A 20 4.24 -3.61 14.65
N PRO A 21 2.98 -3.82 15.09
CA PRO A 21 1.82 -3.65 14.24
C PRO A 21 1.84 -2.29 13.55
N ILE A 22 1.25 -2.21 12.36
CA ILE A 22 1.17 -0.94 11.63
C ILE A 22 0.30 0.07 12.38
N TYR A 23 0.70 1.34 12.35
CA TYR A 23 -0.04 2.45 12.96
C TYR A 23 0.08 3.71 12.11
N ASP A 24 -0.76 4.71 12.40
CA ASP A 24 -0.73 6.01 11.71
C ASP A 24 -0.84 5.88 10.17
N VAL A 25 -1.78 5.01 9.77
CA VAL A 25 -2.24 4.79 8.39
C VAL A 25 -3.41 5.72 8.12
N LEU A 26 -3.24 6.60 7.14
CA LEU A 26 -4.24 7.57 6.73
C LEU A 26 -4.21 7.70 5.20
N SER A 27 -5.39 7.67 4.56
CA SER A 27 -5.50 8.04 3.16
C SER A 27 -5.45 9.56 3.02
N THR A 28 -4.41 10.07 2.35
CA THR A 28 -4.23 11.50 2.08
C THR A 28 -4.86 11.96 0.76
N VAL A 29 -5.27 11.02 -0.09
CA VAL A 29 -5.92 11.25 -1.38
C VAL A 29 -7.10 12.24 -1.34
N PRO A 30 -7.98 12.22 -0.31
CA PRO A 30 -9.10 13.16 -0.24
C PRO A 30 -8.68 14.61 0.03
N TYR A 31 -7.48 14.81 0.60
CA TYR A 31 -7.04 16.09 1.16
C TYR A 31 -5.93 16.75 0.36
N ILE A 32 -5.13 15.98 -0.38
CA ILE A 32 -3.99 16.48 -1.15
C ILE A 32 -4.28 16.34 -2.65
N PRO A 33 -4.54 17.44 -3.37
CA PRO A 33 -4.65 17.40 -4.83
C PRO A 33 -3.33 16.93 -5.47
N ALA A 34 -3.42 16.08 -6.49
CA ALA A 34 -2.26 15.47 -7.15
C ALA A 34 -1.31 14.72 -6.19
N ASP A 35 -1.88 14.07 -5.17
CA ASP A 35 -1.12 13.32 -4.18
C ASP A 35 -0.18 12.28 -4.79
N ALA A 36 0.95 12.07 -4.13
CA ALA A 36 2.00 11.14 -4.52
C ALA A 36 2.59 10.46 -3.29
N MET A 37 3.27 9.33 -3.48
CA MET A 37 3.89 8.60 -2.38
C MET A 37 4.95 9.45 -1.67
N ALA A 38 4.88 9.47 -0.34
CA ALA A 38 5.87 10.15 0.51
C ALA A 38 7.28 9.56 0.38
N LEU A 39 7.39 8.24 0.20
CA LEU A 39 8.64 7.55 -0.11
C LEU A 39 8.56 7.03 -1.53
N SER A 40 9.63 7.24 -2.30
CA SER A 40 9.66 6.76 -3.68
C SER A 40 9.94 5.27 -3.73
N LEU A 41 9.32 4.60 -4.71
CA LEU A 41 9.65 3.22 -5.07
C LEU A 41 10.52 3.28 -6.32
N GLY A 42 11.82 3.02 -6.18
CA GLY A 42 12.75 3.13 -7.32
C GLY A 42 12.82 4.52 -7.96
N ALA A 43 12.82 5.59 -7.15
CA ALA A 43 12.80 7.00 -7.59
C ALA A 43 11.47 7.51 -8.19
N GLU A 44 10.41 6.69 -8.18
CA GLU A 44 9.07 7.11 -8.59
C GLU A 44 8.17 7.37 -7.38
N ARG A 45 7.34 8.41 -7.47
CA ARG A 45 6.38 8.80 -6.43
C ARG A 45 4.94 8.71 -6.92
N SER A 46 4.70 8.70 -8.22
CA SER A 46 3.36 8.54 -8.79
C SER A 46 2.80 7.15 -8.48
N PHE A 47 1.61 7.12 -7.89
CA PHE A 47 0.86 5.89 -7.66
C PHE A 47 0.61 5.14 -8.98
N LYS A 48 0.32 5.86 -10.07
CA LYS A 48 0.00 5.25 -11.37
C LYS A 48 1.17 4.49 -12.00
N ALA A 49 2.39 4.73 -11.54
CA ALA A 49 3.58 4.05 -12.03
C ALA A 49 3.94 2.79 -11.22
N LEU A 50 3.09 2.36 -10.28
CA LEU A 50 3.22 1.15 -9.46
C LEU A 50 2.76 -0.13 -10.18
N ALA A 51 3.03 -0.24 -11.48
CA ALA A 51 2.75 -1.45 -12.27
C ALA A 51 3.85 -2.52 -12.09
N ALA A 52 3.66 -3.72 -12.63
CA ALA A 52 4.58 -4.85 -12.47
C ALA A 52 6.07 -4.52 -12.67
N PRO A 53 6.52 -3.81 -13.73
CA PRO A 53 7.94 -3.51 -13.93
C PRO A 53 8.58 -2.78 -12.75
N ARG A 54 7.80 -1.92 -12.07
CA ARG A 54 8.24 -1.16 -10.91
C ARG A 54 8.48 -2.05 -9.70
N TRP A 55 7.57 -2.98 -9.44
CA TRP A 55 7.68 -3.93 -8.34
C TRP A 55 8.80 -4.95 -8.56
N ARG A 56 9.02 -5.37 -9.81
CA ARG A 56 10.19 -6.18 -10.20
C ARG A 56 11.50 -5.45 -9.89
N ALA A 57 11.62 -4.19 -10.31
CA ALA A 57 12.80 -3.37 -10.01
C ALA A 57 13.03 -3.19 -8.50
N PHE A 58 11.95 -3.01 -7.73
CA PHE A 58 12.03 -2.96 -6.27
C PHE A 58 12.52 -4.28 -5.67
N ALA A 59 11.96 -5.42 -6.08
CA ALA A 59 12.35 -6.74 -5.59
C ALA A 59 13.85 -6.99 -5.82
N ASN A 60 14.33 -6.71 -7.03
CA ASN A 60 15.74 -6.84 -7.40
C ASN A 60 16.64 -5.94 -6.54
N ARG A 61 16.27 -4.66 -6.36
CA ARG A 61 17.05 -3.73 -5.53
C ARG A 61 17.08 -4.14 -4.06
N ALA A 62 15.98 -4.68 -3.55
CA ALA A 62 15.85 -5.15 -2.18
C ALA A 62 16.44 -6.55 -1.95
N ARG A 63 16.89 -7.24 -3.01
CA ARG A 63 17.34 -8.65 -3.00
C ARG A 63 16.25 -9.59 -2.45
N LEU A 64 15.01 -9.35 -2.86
CA LEU A 64 13.85 -10.17 -2.54
C LEU A 64 13.46 -11.04 -3.74
N PRO A 65 12.85 -12.22 -3.52
CA PRO A 65 12.31 -13.02 -4.62
C PRO A 65 11.18 -12.28 -5.35
N GLU A 66 11.39 -11.95 -6.62
CA GLU A 66 10.41 -11.23 -7.45
C GLU A 66 9.01 -11.88 -7.42
N PRO A 67 8.85 -13.21 -7.59
CA PRO A 67 7.53 -13.84 -7.56
C PRO A 67 6.80 -13.64 -6.23
N ALA A 68 7.53 -13.61 -5.11
CA ALA A 68 6.94 -13.40 -3.79
C ALA A 68 6.44 -11.95 -3.62
N VAL A 69 7.20 -10.97 -4.12
CA VAL A 69 6.80 -9.55 -4.10
C VAL A 69 5.56 -9.32 -4.97
N LEU A 70 5.56 -9.80 -6.21
CA LEU A 70 4.42 -9.64 -7.11
C LEU A 70 3.17 -10.33 -6.57
N LYS A 71 3.32 -11.54 -6.03
CA LYS A 71 2.22 -12.26 -5.35
C LYS A 71 1.64 -11.44 -4.20
N ALA A 72 2.48 -10.88 -3.33
CA ALA A 72 2.01 -10.06 -2.21
C ALA A 72 1.21 -8.83 -2.67
N VAL A 73 1.63 -8.18 -3.76
CA VAL A 73 0.88 -7.05 -4.35
C VAL A 73 -0.50 -7.48 -4.82
N VAL A 74 -0.59 -8.58 -5.57
CA VAL A 74 -1.85 -9.12 -6.10
C VAL A 74 -2.79 -9.57 -4.98
N GLU A 75 -2.28 -10.30 -3.99
CA GLU A 75 -3.08 -10.75 -2.84
C GLU A 75 -3.60 -9.55 -2.03
N THR A 76 -2.77 -8.52 -1.84
CA THR A 76 -3.18 -7.32 -1.10
C THR A 76 -4.30 -6.57 -1.83
N ILE A 77 -4.18 -6.34 -3.14
CA ILE A 77 -5.21 -5.61 -3.88
C ILE A 77 -6.50 -6.42 -4.02
N ALA A 78 -6.40 -7.75 -4.09
CA ALA A 78 -7.57 -8.63 -4.07
C ALA A 78 -8.35 -8.48 -2.75
N LEU A 79 -7.66 -8.56 -1.60
CA LEU A 79 -8.28 -8.37 -0.28
C LEU A 79 -8.85 -6.97 -0.09
N VAL A 80 -8.15 -5.93 -0.56
CA VAL A 80 -8.68 -4.56 -0.53
C VAL A 80 -9.96 -4.48 -1.34
N ASN A 81 -9.98 -5.01 -2.57
CA ASN A 81 -11.16 -4.95 -3.42
C ASN A 81 -12.30 -5.85 -2.93
N GLU A 82 -12.02 -6.92 -2.18
CA GLU A 82 -13.04 -7.76 -1.55
C GLU A 82 -13.69 -7.04 -0.37
N HIS A 83 -12.89 -6.46 0.52
CA HIS A 83 -13.39 -5.93 1.79
C HIS A 83 -13.83 -4.47 1.72
N TRP A 84 -13.12 -3.61 0.97
CA TRP A 84 -13.29 -2.15 1.02
C TRP A 84 -14.71 -1.67 0.77
N TRP A 85 -15.48 -2.36 -0.08
CA TRP A 85 -16.83 -1.96 -0.46
C TRP A 85 -17.90 -2.33 0.56
N HIS A 86 -17.56 -3.19 1.53
CA HIS A 86 -18.50 -3.76 2.49
C HIS A 86 -18.13 -3.45 3.94
N LEU A 87 -17.11 -2.62 4.16
CA LEU A 87 -16.71 -2.18 5.49
C LEU A 87 -17.84 -1.35 6.14
N PRO A 88 -18.32 -1.70 7.35
CA PRO A 88 -19.34 -0.93 8.05
C PRO A 88 -18.85 0.49 8.40
N GLU A 89 -17.54 0.68 8.54
CA GLU A 89 -16.93 1.99 8.83
C GLU A 89 -17.17 3.01 7.72
N ARG A 90 -17.56 2.59 6.51
CA ARG A 90 -17.90 3.52 5.43
C ARG A 90 -19.06 4.45 5.78
N ASP A 91 -20.00 3.98 6.60
CA ASP A 91 -21.23 4.72 6.95
C ASP A 91 -20.95 5.97 7.79
N VAL A 92 -19.80 6.04 8.47
CA VAL A 92 -19.41 7.19 9.31
C VAL A 92 -18.42 8.13 8.61
N ILE A 93 -17.98 7.80 7.39
CA ILE A 93 -17.05 8.62 6.62
C ILE A 93 -17.84 9.66 5.80
N PRO A 94 -17.47 10.95 5.81
CA PRO A 94 -18.11 11.95 4.98
C PRO A 94 -18.08 11.58 3.49
N ALA A 95 -19.22 11.70 2.80
CA ALA A 95 -19.39 11.20 1.43
C ALA A 95 -18.29 11.67 0.47
N ARG A 96 -17.91 12.95 0.51
CA ARG A 96 -16.83 13.51 -0.33
C ARG A 96 -15.46 12.88 -0.07
N VAL A 97 -15.18 12.50 1.17
CA VAL A 97 -13.92 11.81 1.52
C VAL A 97 -13.97 10.39 0.97
N LEU A 98 -15.09 9.70 1.18
CA LEU A 98 -15.28 8.33 0.71
C LEU A 98 -15.19 8.22 -0.81
N GLU A 99 -15.86 9.10 -1.55
CA GLU A 99 -15.83 9.17 -3.02
C GLU A 99 -14.40 9.27 -3.57
N ARG A 100 -13.57 10.13 -2.96
CA ARG A 100 -12.18 10.29 -3.41
C ARG A 100 -11.32 9.05 -3.15
N ILE A 101 -11.60 8.31 -2.08
CA ILE A 101 -10.92 7.03 -1.81
C ILE A 101 -11.40 5.97 -2.79
N ASP A 102 -12.71 5.87 -3.01
CA ASP A 102 -13.32 4.92 -3.93
C ASP A 102 -12.81 5.08 -5.37
N GLU A 103 -12.72 6.32 -5.86
CA GLU A 103 -12.13 6.65 -7.16
C GLU A 103 -10.68 6.18 -7.24
N HIS A 104 -9.90 6.40 -6.18
CA HIS A 104 -8.50 6.00 -6.14
C HIS A 104 -8.33 4.48 -6.12
N VAL A 105 -9.13 3.76 -5.33
CA VAL A 105 -9.15 2.29 -5.32
C VAL A 105 -9.47 1.77 -6.73
N LYS A 106 -10.52 2.30 -7.38
CA LYS A 106 -10.90 1.91 -8.75
C LYS A 106 -9.79 2.15 -9.78
N VAL A 107 -9.06 3.26 -9.68
CA VAL A 107 -7.93 3.57 -10.57
C VAL A 107 -6.75 2.64 -10.31
N MET A 108 -6.45 2.33 -9.06
CA MET A 108 -5.27 1.58 -8.67
C MET A 108 -5.41 0.07 -8.87
N THR A 109 -6.61 -0.49 -8.70
CA THR A 109 -6.87 -1.93 -8.87
C THR A 109 -6.32 -2.51 -10.18
N PRO A 110 -6.66 -1.99 -11.38
CA PRO A 110 -6.12 -2.55 -12.63
C PRO A 110 -4.60 -2.37 -12.77
N ILE A 111 -4.04 -1.26 -12.26
CA ILE A 111 -2.59 -0.99 -12.32
C ILE A 111 -1.83 -2.03 -11.51
N LEU A 112 -2.29 -2.32 -10.28
CA LEU A 112 -1.65 -3.28 -9.40
C LEU A 112 -1.89 -4.72 -9.85
N ASN A 113 -3.06 -5.00 -10.45
CA ASN A 113 -3.35 -6.31 -11.04
C ASN A 113 -2.45 -6.67 -12.23
N SER A 114 -1.78 -5.71 -12.87
CA SER A 114 -0.73 -6.02 -13.87
C SER A 114 0.39 -6.91 -13.30
N CYS A 115 0.55 -6.97 -11.97
CA CYS A 115 1.52 -7.85 -11.30
C CYS A 115 1.13 -9.34 -11.36
N ALA A 116 -0.11 -9.67 -11.73
CA ALA A 116 -0.55 -11.05 -11.94
C ALA A 116 -0.12 -11.60 -13.32
N GLU A 117 0.23 -10.72 -14.26
CA GLU A 117 0.64 -11.09 -15.61
C GLU A 117 2.10 -11.58 -15.61
N LYS A 118 2.31 -12.79 -16.15
CA LYS A 118 3.62 -13.44 -16.25
C LYS A 118 4.53 -12.72 -17.25
#